data_AF-A0A517NMJ1-F1
#
_entry.id   AF-A0A517NMJ1-F1
#
_cell.length_a   1.000
_cell.length_b   1.000
_cell.length_c   1.000
_cell.angle_alpha   90.00
_cell.angle_beta   90.00
_cell.angle_gamma   90.00
#
_symmetry.space_group_name_H-M   'P 1'
#
loop_
_entity.id
_entity.type
_entity.pdbx_description
1 polymer ?
#
loop_
_entity_poly.entity_id
_entity_poly.type
_entity_poly.pdbx_seq_one_letter_code
_entity_poly.pdbx_strand_id
1 'polypeptide(L)'
;MPTSPSSSADDAELSAEEMASSAADAAKVTLGDLQMELNRLQRTVRLTIQDRLAKLTGQSLGSLAENREMAKAIHQMLDSHGLRVQCSECGHPAILRASPRGGVANGVFVFDHTIERRRTFHGGKTVLPELRLVSKPARKQSSDRAVG
;
A
#
# COMPACT_ATOMS: atom_id res chain seq x y z
N MET A 1 -28.23 34.72 -63.65
CA MET A 1 -28.43 34.04 -62.36
C MET A 1 -27.23 33.14 -62.10
N PRO A 2 -26.40 33.41 -61.09
CA PRO A 2 -25.44 32.42 -60.60
C PRO A 2 -26.00 31.76 -59.33
N THR A 3 -26.21 30.45 -59.39
CA THR A 3 -26.40 29.62 -58.19
C THR A 3 -25.01 29.18 -57.70
N SER A 4 -24.59 29.68 -56.55
CA SER A 4 -23.47 29.14 -55.80
C SER A 4 -23.95 27.94 -54.98
N PRO A 5 -23.24 26.81 -55.00
CA PRO A 5 -23.28 25.86 -53.91
C PRO A 5 -21.94 25.84 -53.18
N SER A 6 -21.97 25.53 -51.88
CA SER A 6 -20.91 24.91 -51.06
C SER A 6 -20.67 25.64 -49.74
N SER A 7 -21.38 25.23 -48.69
CA SER A 7 -21.03 25.54 -47.29
C SER A 7 -21.08 24.31 -46.38
N SER A 8 -21.01 23.08 -46.92
CA SER A 8 -21.29 21.85 -46.15
C SER A 8 -20.05 21.10 -45.64
N ALA A 9 -18.84 21.60 -45.89
CA ALA A 9 -17.60 20.95 -45.45
C ALA A 9 -17.15 21.45 -44.07
N ASP A 10 -17.24 22.76 -43.82
CA ASP A 10 -16.77 23.37 -42.56
C ASP A 10 -17.63 22.95 -41.33
N ASP A 11 -18.93 22.72 -41.52
CA ASP A 11 -19.82 22.27 -40.43
C ASP A 11 -19.54 20.84 -39.97
N ALA A 12 -18.96 19.99 -40.84
CA ALA A 12 -18.66 18.59 -40.51
C ALA A 12 -17.38 18.44 -39.67
N GLU A 13 -16.38 19.31 -39.85
CA GLU A 13 -15.14 19.30 -39.06
C GLU A 13 -15.35 19.83 -37.64
N LEU A 14 -16.11 20.93 -37.47
CA LEU A 14 -16.45 21.48 -36.14
C LEU A 14 -17.20 20.48 -35.27
N SER A 15 -18.09 19.69 -35.87
CA SER A 15 -18.86 18.64 -35.17
C SER A 15 -17.99 17.49 -34.67
N ALA A 16 -16.91 17.14 -35.39
CA ALA A 16 -16.03 16.04 -35.02
C ALA A 16 -15.10 16.39 -33.84
N GLU A 17 -14.62 17.62 -33.77
CA GLU A 17 -13.77 18.11 -32.67
C GLU A 17 -14.56 18.23 -31.35
N GLU A 18 -15.81 18.72 -31.39
CA GLU A 18 -16.68 18.75 -30.21
C GLU A 18 -17.04 17.33 -29.72
N MET A 19 -17.32 16.40 -30.63
CA MET A 19 -17.57 14.99 -30.27
C MET A 19 -16.33 14.34 -29.64
N ALA A 20 -15.13 14.56 -30.19
CA ALA A 20 -13.88 14.05 -29.63
C ALA A 20 -13.57 14.65 -28.24
N SER A 21 -13.85 15.95 -28.04
CA SER A 21 -13.74 16.59 -26.72
C SER A 21 -14.71 15.98 -25.70
N SER A 22 -15.96 15.75 -26.11
CA SER A 22 -16.98 15.14 -25.23
C SER A 22 -16.64 13.70 -24.84
N ALA A 23 -16.06 12.92 -25.76
CA ALA A 23 -15.58 11.57 -25.50
C ALA A 23 -14.37 11.55 -24.55
N ALA A 24 -13.44 12.49 -24.72
CA ALA A 24 -12.30 12.64 -23.81
C ALA A 24 -12.74 13.04 -22.39
N ASP A 25 -13.75 13.90 -22.26
CA ASP A 25 -14.28 14.29 -20.96
C ASP A 25 -15.06 13.16 -20.29
N ALA A 26 -15.86 12.40 -21.03
CA ALA A 26 -16.52 11.19 -20.53
C ALA A 26 -15.52 10.14 -20.02
N ALA A 27 -14.38 9.97 -20.72
CA ALA A 27 -13.31 9.09 -20.30
C ALA A 27 -12.63 9.56 -19.00
N LYS A 28 -12.38 10.87 -18.85
CA LYS A 28 -11.83 11.45 -17.60
C LYS A 28 -12.77 11.24 -16.42
N VAL A 29 -14.07 11.44 -16.61
CA VAL A 29 -15.09 11.19 -15.57
C VAL A 29 -15.06 9.72 -15.16
N THR A 30 -15.10 8.80 -16.13
CA THR A 30 -15.08 7.36 -15.88
C THR A 30 -13.83 6.93 -15.12
N LEU A 31 -12.65 7.43 -15.50
CA LEU A 31 -11.40 7.16 -14.79
C LEU A 31 -11.39 7.76 -13.38
N GLY A 32 -11.96 8.95 -13.21
CA GLY A 32 -12.14 9.58 -11.89
C GLY A 32 -13.01 8.73 -10.96
N ASP A 33 -14.13 8.23 -11.47
CA ASP A 33 -15.05 7.36 -10.73
C ASP A 33 -14.38 6.04 -10.34
N LEU A 34 -13.68 5.40 -11.29
CA LEU A 34 -12.92 4.19 -11.03
C LEU A 34 -11.84 4.42 -9.96
N GLN A 35 -11.10 5.54 -10.03
CA GLN A 35 -10.09 5.86 -9.04
C GLN A 35 -10.69 6.07 -7.64
N MET A 36 -11.85 6.70 -7.55
CA MET A 36 -12.58 6.85 -6.27
C MET A 36 -13.02 5.50 -5.72
N GLU A 37 -13.55 4.61 -6.56
CA GLU A 37 -13.95 3.26 -6.16
C GLU A 37 -12.76 2.44 -5.66
N LEU A 38 -11.65 2.43 -6.41
CA LEU A 38 -10.42 1.75 -6.02
C LEU A 38 -9.89 2.25 -4.67
N ASN A 39 -9.88 3.57 -4.45
CA ASN A 39 -9.45 4.15 -3.17
C ASN A 39 -10.35 3.71 -2.00
N ARG A 40 -11.67 3.61 -2.22
CA ARG A 40 -12.61 3.11 -1.20
C ARG A 40 -12.34 1.65 -0.88
N LEU A 41 -12.18 0.80 -1.90
CA LEU A 41 -11.90 -0.62 -1.73
C LEU A 41 -10.57 -0.85 -0.99
N GLN A 42 -9.50 -0.15 -1.39
CA GLN A 42 -8.20 -0.23 -0.71
C GLN A 42 -8.28 0.20 0.75
N ARG A 43 -9.03 1.27 1.05
CA ARG A 43 -9.27 1.71 2.43
C ARG A 43 -10.00 0.64 3.23
N THR A 44 -11.05 0.05 2.68
CA THR A 44 -11.81 -1.03 3.32
C THR A 44 -10.90 -2.23 3.60
N VAL A 45 -10.12 -2.69 2.60
CA VAL A 45 -9.16 -3.79 2.77
C VAL A 45 -8.19 -3.51 3.91
N ARG A 46 -7.57 -2.32 3.95
CA ARG A 46 -6.63 -1.95 5.03
C ARG A 46 -7.29 -1.98 6.40
N LEU A 47 -8.50 -1.40 6.55
CA LEU A 47 -9.22 -1.37 7.81
C LEU A 47 -9.64 -2.77 8.27
N THR A 48 -10.11 -3.61 7.35
CA THR A 48 -10.46 -5.00 7.64
C THR A 48 -9.25 -5.81 8.10
N ILE A 49 -8.11 -5.70 7.41
CA ILE A 49 -6.88 -6.39 7.83
C ILE A 49 -6.47 -5.93 9.22
N GLN A 50 -6.50 -4.62 9.49
CA GLN A 50 -6.12 -4.08 10.81
C GLN A 50 -7.04 -4.59 11.92
N ASP A 51 -8.36 -4.60 11.73
CA ASP A 51 -9.32 -5.14 12.72
C ASP A 51 -9.07 -6.63 12.99
N ARG A 52 -8.81 -7.42 11.95
CA ARG A 52 -8.54 -8.86 12.10
C ARG A 52 -7.22 -9.12 12.80
N LEU A 53 -6.17 -8.37 12.50
CA LEU A 53 -4.88 -8.47 13.19
C LEU A 53 -4.96 -8.00 14.64
N ALA A 54 -5.78 -6.99 14.94
CA ALA A 54 -5.96 -6.50 16.30
C ALA A 54 -6.46 -7.60 17.25
N LYS A 55 -7.28 -8.54 16.76
CA LYS A 55 -7.78 -9.71 17.53
C LYS A 55 -6.70 -10.70 17.94
N LEU A 56 -5.51 -10.64 17.31
CA LEU A 56 -4.36 -11.46 17.65
C LEU A 56 -3.42 -10.77 18.67
N THR A 57 -3.67 -9.50 18.99
CA THR A 57 -2.83 -8.73 19.93
C THR A 57 -2.79 -9.43 21.29
N GLY A 58 -1.60 -9.50 21.89
CA GLY A 58 -1.39 -10.16 23.17
C GLY A 58 -1.24 -11.68 23.10
N GLN A 59 -1.40 -12.29 21.91
CA GLN A 59 -1.18 -13.73 21.73
C GLN A 59 0.30 -14.06 21.49
N SER A 60 0.70 -15.26 21.89
CA SER A 60 1.97 -15.90 21.56
C SER A 60 1.65 -17.36 21.28
N LEU A 61 2.22 -17.95 20.23
CA LEU A 61 1.86 -19.30 19.79
C LEU A 61 2.56 -20.42 20.55
N GLY A 62 3.30 -20.11 21.63
CA GLY A 62 3.86 -21.15 22.51
C GLY A 62 5.24 -21.66 22.10
N SER A 63 5.71 -21.38 20.89
CA SER A 63 7.11 -21.59 20.50
C SER A 63 7.66 -20.46 19.61
N LEU A 64 8.99 -20.33 19.58
CA LEU A 64 9.67 -19.41 18.66
C LEU A 64 9.41 -19.76 17.19
N ALA A 65 9.28 -21.05 16.86
CA ALA A 65 9.04 -21.51 15.49
C ALA A 65 7.66 -21.03 15.00
N GLU A 66 6.61 -21.26 15.79
CA GLU A 66 5.25 -20.83 15.46
C GLU A 66 5.14 -19.30 15.43
N ASN A 67 5.78 -18.60 16.36
CA ASN A 67 5.81 -17.12 16.34
C ASN A 67 6.50 -16.57 15.08
N ARG A 68 7.54 -17.24 14.57
CA ARG A 68 8.22 -16.87 13.31
C ARG A 68 7.32 -17.12 12.11
N GLU A 69 6.63 -18.25 12.09
CA GLU A 69 5.71 -18.60 11.02
C GLU A 69 4.55 -17.61 10.94
N MET A 70 3.92 -17.29 12.08
CA MET A 70 2.87 -16.28 12.16
C MET A 70 3.36 -14.90 11.70
N ALA A 71 4.53 -14.44 12.18
CA ALA A 71 5.09 -13.17 11.75
C ALA A 71 5.39 -13.13 10.24
N LYS A 72 5.85 -14.26 9.66
CA LYS A 72 6.09 -14.42 8.23
C LYS A 72 4.78 -14.38 7.43
N ALA A 73 3.74 -15.08 7.88
CA ALA A 73 2.43 -15.08 7.24
C ALA A 73 1.81 -13.67 7.23
N ILE A 74 1.85 -12.97 8.38
CA ILE A 74 1.42 -11.56 8.48
C ILE A 74 2.21 -10.70 7.48
N HIS A 75 3.54 -10.84 7.43
CA HIS A 75 4.36 -10.07 6.50
C HIS A 75 3.97 -10.32 5.03
N GLN A 76 3.82 -11.58 4.62
CA GLN A 76 3.48 -11.94 3.24
C GLN A 76 2.12 -11.36 2.82
N MET A 77 1.11 -11.50 3.68
CA MET A 77 -0.22 -10.92 3.47
C MET A 77 -0.15 -9.39 3.36
N LEU A 78 0.60 -8.72 4.23
CA LEU A 78 0.73 -7.25 4.14
C LEU A 78 1.50 -6.83 2.87
N ASP A 79 2.52 -7.58 2.46
CA ASP A 79 3.31 -7.25 1.28
C ASP A 79 2.49 -7.37 -0.01
N SER A 80 1.59 -8.36 -0.12
CA SER A 80 0.71 -8.53 -1.28
C SER A 80 -0.31 -7.39 -1.42
N HIS A 81 -0.63 -6.69 -0.34
CA HIS A 81 -1.52 -5.52 -0.34
C HIS A 81 -0.77 -4.18 -0.34
N GLY A 82 0.56 -4.18 -0.53
CA GLY A 82 1.34 -2.95 -0.51
C GLY A 82 1.36 -2.26 0.85
N LEU A 83 1.30 -3.03 1.94
CA LEU A 83 1.27 -2.55 3.31
C LEU A 83 2.52 -2.97 4.11
N ARG A 84 2.74 -2.26 5.22
CA ARG A 84 3.76 -2.53 6.25
C ARG A 84 3.13 -2.33 7.63
N VAL A 85 3.76 -2.92 8.65
CA VAL A 85 3.42 -2.54 10.02
C VAL A 85 4.14 -1.23 10.38
N GLN A 86 3.51 -0.39 11.17
CA GLN A 86 4.15 0.79 11.76
C GLN A 86 4.90 0.37 13.01
N CYS A 87 6.17 0.74 13.10
CA CYS A 87 6.93 0.56 14.34
C CYS A 87 6.34 1.45 15.45
N SER A 88 6.01 0.85 16.60
CA SER A 88 5.44 1.58 17.74
C SER A 88 6.41 2.55 18.42
N GLU A 89 7.72 2.38 18.23
CA GLU A 89 8.74 3.23 18.87
C GLU A 89 9.13 4.43 18.02
N CYS A 90 9.27 4.26 16.70
CA CYS A 90 9.79 5.31 15.82
C CYS A 90 8.84 5.70 14.69
N GLY A 91 7.66 5.09 14.58
CA GLY A 91 6.66 5.40 13.57
C GLY A 91 6.98 4.96 12.13
N HIS A 92 8.18 4.43 11.86
CA HIS A 92 8.60 4.03 10.52
C HIS A 92 7.91 2.75 10.03
N PRO A 93 7.70 2.59 8.71
CA PRO A 93 7.29 1.31 8.12
C PRO A 93 8.31 0.21 8.44
N ALA A 94 7.83 -0.91 8.94
CA ALA A 94 8.62 -2.02 9.42
C ALA A 94 8.03 -3.37 8.98
N ILE A 95 8.82 -4.42 9.17
CA ILE A 95 8.42 -5.82 9.05
C ILE A 95 8.40 -6.40 10.47
N LEU A 96 7.28 -7.02 10.85
CA LEU A 96 7.22 -7.75 12.11
C LEU A 96 8.03 -9.05 11.99
N ARG A 97 8.85 -9.36 12.99
CA ARG A 97 9.60 -10.62 13.09
C ARG A 97 9.54 -11.18 14.49
N ALA A 98 9.72 -12.49 14.62
CA ALA A 98 10.02 -13.13 15.89
C ALA A 98 11.51 -13.53 15.94
N SER A 99 12.20 -13.09 16.99
CA SER A 99 13.64 -13.29 17.19
C SER A 99 13.92 -13.97 18.54
N PRO A 100 14.98 -14.80 18.63
CA PRO A 100 15.36 -15.39 19.91
C PRO A 100 15.88 -14.31 20.85
N ARG A 101 15.64 -14.48 22.16
CA ARG A 101 16.21 -13.62 23.20
C ARG A 101 16.54 -14.48 24.41
N GLY A 102 17.70 -14.25 25.03
CA GLY A 102 18.16 -15.02 26.19
C GLY A 102 17.08 -15.01 27.30
N GLY A 103 16.79 -16.20 27.84
CA GLY A 103 15.77 -16.38 28.89
C GLY A 103 14.32 -16.40 28.42
N VAL A 104 14.04 -16.31 27.11
CA VAL A 104 12.67 -16.32 26.57
C VAL A 104 12.50 -17.46 25.56
N ALA A 105 11.86 -18.56 25.99
CA ALA A 105 11.68 -19.77 25.18
C ALA A 105 10.94 -19.49 23.84
N ASN A 106 9.95 -18.59 23.87
CA ASN A 106 9.09 -18.30 22.72
C ASN A 106 9.64 -17.18 21.83
N GLY A 107 10.81 -16.63 22.19
CA GLY A 107 11.37 -15.43 21.59
C GLY A 107 10.54 -14.18 21.79
N VAL A 108 10.88 -13.14 21.03
CA VAL A 108 10.27 -11.82 21.11
C VAL A 108 9.90 -11.30 19.73
N PHE A 109 8.81 -10.56 19.66
CA PHE A 109 8.38 -9.82 18.48
C PHE A 109 9.13 -8.49 18.39
N VAL A 110 9.71 -8.24 17.21
CA VAL A 110 10.48 -7.04 16.88
C VAL A 110 10.01 -6.43 15.56
N PHE A 111 10.09 -5.12 15.47
CA PHE A 111 9.91 -4.36 14.25
C PHE A 111 11.27 -4.21 13.56
N ASP A 112 11.44 -4.85 12.41
CA ASP A 112 12.62 -4.75 11.55
C ASP A 112 12.39 -3.68 10.48
N HIS A 113 13.19 -2.64 10.51
CA HIS A 113 13.08 -1.51 9.60
C HIS A 113 14.46 -1.05 9.13
N THR A 114 14.49 -0.37 7.99
CA THR A 114 15.72 0.20 7.44
C THR A 114 15.59 1.72 7.45
N ILE A 115 16.34 2.37 8.34
CA ILE A 115 16.44 3.83 8.44
C ILE A 115 17.81 4.21 7.89
N GLU A 116 17.87 5.16 6.95
CA GLU A 116 19.15 5.68 6.43
C GLU A 116 20.15 4.59 6.00
N ARG A 117 19.64 3.53 5.33
CA ARG A 117 20.41 2.34 4.88
C ARG A 117 20.94 1.44 6.01
N ARG A 118 20.60 1.72 7.26
CA ARG A 118 20.92 0.86 8.41
C ARG A 118 19.70 0.09 8.85
N ARG A 119 19.90 -1.19 9.14
CA ARG A 119 18.86 -2.07 9.67
C ARG A 119 18.80 -1.90 11.19
N THR A 120 17.62 -1.58 11.70
CA THR A 120 17.36 -1.37 13.12
C THR A 120 16.23 -2.27 13.59
N PHE A 121 16.23 -2.59 14.89
CA PHE A 121 15.22 -3.43 15.50
C PHE A 121 14.66 -2.74 16.74
N HIS A 122 13.35 -2.56 16.76
CA HIS A 122 12.61 -2.00 17.89
C HIS A 122 11.63 -3.03 18.46
N GLY A 123 11.22 -2.87 19.71
CA GLY A 123 10.31 -3.75 20.41
C GLY A 123 11.02 -4.78 21.29
N GLY A 124 10.56 -6.03 21.22
CA GLY A 124 11.04 -7.10 22.09
C GLY A 124 9.98 -7.64 23.05
N LYS A 125 8.69 -7.52 22.71
CA LYS A 125 7.59 -8.09 23.50
C LYS A 125 7.49 -9.59 23.25
N THR A 126 7.16 -10.38 24.28
CA THR A 126 6.97 -11.84 24.19
C THR A 126 5.63 -12.25 23.57
N VAL A 127 4.74 -11.28 23.40
CA VAL A 127 3.41 -11.39 22.80
C VAL A 127 3.27 -10.44 21.62
N LEU A 128 2.35 -10.74 20.72
CA LEU A 128 2.10 -9.93 19.53
C LEU A 128 1.70 -8.50 19.93
N PRO A 129 2.44 -7.46 19.49
CA PRO A 129 2.07 -6.08 19.76
C PRO A 129 0.85 -5.67 18.93
N GLU A 130 0.18 -4.58 19.34
CA GLU A 130 -0.83 -3.94 18.49
C GLU A 130 -0.18 -3.54 17.15
N LEU A 131 -0.79 -3.98 16.05
CA LEU A 131 -0.27 -3.73 14.70
C LEU A 131 -1.05 -2.61 14.02
N ARG A 132 -0.38 -1.48 13.82
CA ARG A 132 -0.88 -0.39 12.96
C ARG A 132 -0.35 -0.58 11.56
N LEU A 133 -1.18 -0.38 10.54
CA LEU A 133 -0.78 -0.58 9.15
C LEU A 133 -0.45 0.76 8.50
N VAL A 134 0.59 0.80 7.68
CA VAL A 134 0.98 1.94 6.83
C VAL A 134 1.26 1.45 5.42
N SER A 135 1.24 2.35 4.44
CA SER A 135 1.59 2.00 3.06
C SER A 135 3.06 1.57 2.97
N LYS A 136 3.34 0.60 2.11
CA LYS A 136 4.69 0.18 1.76
C LYS A 136 5.40 1.39 1.11
N PRO A 137 6.57 1.80 1.62
CA PRO A 137 7.31 2.91 1.02
C PRO A 137 7.69 2.55 -0.42
N ALA A 138 7.62 3.55 -1.31
CA ALA A 138 8.03 3.38 -2.70
C ALA A 138 9.49 2.89 -2.74
N ARG A 139 9.75 1.89 -3.57
CA ARG A 139 11.11 1.40 -3.77
C ARG A 139 11.89 2.51 -4.48
N LYS A 140 12.95 3.06 -3.87
CA LYS A 140 13.87 3.95 -4.59
C LYS A 140 14.39 3.22 -5.82
N GLN A 141 14.06 3.72 -7.00
CA GLN A 141 14.61 3.21 -8.25
C GLN A 141 16.10 3.54 -8.30
N SER A 142 16.91 2.67 -8.89
CA SER A 142 18.37 2.80 -8.94
C SER A 142 18.86 4.02 -9.74
N SER A 143 18.00 4.68 -10.50
CA SER A 143 18.29 5.92 -11.24
C SER A 143 18.46 7.15 -10.34
N ASP A 144 17.96 7.10 -9.10
CA ASP A 144 18.06 8.19 -8.10
C ASP A 144 19.44 8.26 -7.42
N ARG A 145 20.41 7.45 -7.87
CA ARG A 145 21.80 7.41 -7.39
C ARG A 145 22.76 8.29 -8.20
N ALA A 146 22.32 8.88 -9.31
CA ALA A 146 23.18 9.66 -10.19
C ALA A 146 23.15 11.18 -9.91
N VAL A 147 22.36 11.64 -8.95
CA VAL A 147 22.30 13.06 -8.55
C VAL A 147 22.40 13.13 -7.03
N GLY A 148 23.61 13.24 -6.52
CA GLY A 148 23.92 13.37 -5.10
C GLY A 148 25.41 13.39 -4.84
#